data_AF-A0AAN8V326-F1
#
_entry.id   AF-A0AAN8V326-F1
#
_cell.length_a   1.000
_cell.length_b   1.000
_cell.length_c   1.000
_cell.angle_alpha   90.00
_cell.angle_beta   90.00
_cell.angle_gamma   90.00
#
_symmetry.space_group_name_H-M   'P 1'
#
loop_
_entity.id
_entity.type
_entity.pdbx_description
1 polymer ?
#
loop_
_entity_poly.entity_id
_entity_poly.type
_entity_poly.pdbx_seq_one_letter_code
_entity_poly.pdbx_strand_id
1 'polypeptide(L)'
;MEGNSGGAAGNDVELLCKTLQVEHKLFYFDLKENPRGRYLKISEKTSATRSTIIVPFTGISWFLDLFNYYVNSDEQELCSKELQLDSKVFYFDIGENRRGRFLKVIV
;
A
#
# COMPACT_ATOMS: atom_id res chain seq x y z
N MET A 1 7.60 27.74 8.21
CA MET A 1 6.19 27.56 7.82
C MET A 1 6.19 26.93 6.44
N GLU A 2 6.03 25.62 6.34
CA GLU A 2 5.91 24.94 5.04
C GLU A 2 4.66 24.07 5.03
N GLY A 3 3.96 24.15 3.90
CA GLY A 3 2.55 23.87 3.71
C GLY A 3 2.15 22.41 3.90
N ASN A 4 1.14 22.24 4.74
CA ASN A 4 0.31 21.04 4.82
C ASN A 4 -0.69 21.04 3.66
N SER A 5 -0.38 20.30 2.59
CA SER A 5 -1.20 20.23 1.38
C SER A 5 -1.93 18.89 1.27
N GLY A 6 -3.21 18.87 1.65
CA GLY A 6 -4.26 18.24 0.84
C GLY A 6 -4.87 16.89 1.27
N GLY A 7 -6.06 16.98 1.90
CA GLY A 7 -7.21 16.06 1.75
C GLY A 7 -7.24 14.83 2.68
N ALA A 8 -8.16 14.67 3.64
CA ALA A 8 -9.47 15.27 3.85
C ALA A 8 -9.69 15.62 5.33
N ALA A 9 -10.37 16.75 5.56
CA ALA A 9 -11.00 17.04 6.84
C ALA A 9 -12.17 16.08 7.04
N GLY A 10 -12.05 15.17 8.01
CA GLY A 10 -13.14 14.28 8.39
C GLY A 10 -12.65 13.22 9.37
N ASN A 11 -12.74 13.50 10.67
CA ASN A 11 -12.69 12.59 11.83
C ASN A 11 -11.64 11.45 11.90
N ASP A 12 -10.69 11.39 10.98
CA ASP A 12 -9.67 10.34 10.98
C ASP A 12 -8.58 10.67 12.02
N VAL A 13 -8.48 9.83 13.04
CA VAL A 13 -7.42 9.87 14.06
C VAL A 13 -6.22 9.09 13.54
N GLU A 14 -5.04 9.70 13.52
CA GLU A 14 -3.79 9.00 13.21
C GLU A 14 -3.29 8.25 14.45
N LEU A 15 -3.15 6.93 14.32
CA LEU A 15 -2.69 6.05 15.38
C LEU A 15 -1.19 5.78 15.28
N LEU A 16 -0.70 5.61 14.06
CA LEU A 16 0.70 5.36 13.76
C LEU A 16 1.03 5.87 12.36
N CYS A 17 2.21 6.46 12.21
CA CYS A 17 2.79 6.77 10.90
C CYS A 17 4.21 6.18 10.84
N LYS A 18 4.52 5.48 9.74
CA LYS A 18 5.89 5.09 9.40
C LYS A 18 6.20 5.52 7.98
N THR A 19 7.42 6.01 7.79
CA THR A 19 7.95 6.35 6.47
C THR A 19 9.10 5.41 6.14
N LEU A 20 9.13 4.92 4.91
CA LEU A 20 10.21 4.10 4.38
C LEU A 20 10.70 4.73 3.08
N GLN A 21 11.99 5.05 3.02
CA GLN A 21 12.64 5.47 1.79
C GLN A 21 13.28 4.28 1.09
N VAL A 22 12.94 4.06 -0.17
CA VAL A 22 13.55 3.05 -1.03
C VAL A 22 13.95 3.73 -2.33
N GLU A 23 15.25 3.79 -2.60
CA GLU A 23 15.80 4.56 -3.71
C GLU A 23 15.31 6.03 -3.73
N HIS A 24 14.59 6.42 -4.78
CA HIS A 24 14.00 7.73 -5.03
C HIS A 24 12.49 7.79 -4.66
N LYS A 25 11.97 6.72 -4.04
CA LYS A 25 10.57 6.60 -3.62
C LYS A 25 10.45 6.73 -2.10
N LEU A 26 9.40 7.41 -1.66
CA LEU A 26 8.98 7.47 -0.26
C LEU A 26 7.65 6.73 -0.10
N PHE A 27 7.64 5.74 0.77
CA PHE A 27 6.45 5.02 1.16
C PHE A 27 5.98 5.51 2.53
N TYR A 28 4.70 5.85 2.65
CA TYR A 28 4.04 6.22 3.89
C TYR A 28 3.05 5.13 4.28
N PHE A 29 3.12 4.69 5.52
CA PHE A 29 2.23 3.70 6.12
C PHE A 29 1.54 4.35 7.31
N ASP A 30 0.33 4.87 7.09
CA ASP A 30 -0.45 5.55 8.12
C ASP A 30 -1.58 4.63 8.60
N LEU A 31 -1.49 4.14 9.84
CA LEU A 31 -2.60 3.48 10.50
C LEU A 31 -3.53 4.54 11.10
N LYS A 32 -4.77 4.57 10.63
CA LYS A 32 -5.77 5.59 10.96
C LYS A 32 -7.05 4.93 11.45
N GLU A 33 -7.83 5.68 12.23
CA GLU A 33 -9.13 5.26 12.75
C GLU A 33 -10.17 6.32 12.50
N ASN A 34 -11.36 5.89 12.08
CA ASN A 34 -12.51 6.76 11.95
C ASN A 34 -13.78 6.04 12.41
N PRO A 35 -14.96 6.69 12.40
CA PRO A 35 -16.19 6.04 12.88
C PRO A 35 -16.58 4.75 12.14
N ARG A 36 -16.00 4.45 10.97
CA ARG A 36 -16.21 3.18 10.23
C ARG A 36 -15.22 2.09 10.64
N GLY A 37 -14.20 2.42 11.44
CA GLY A 37 -13.18 1.50 11.94
C GLY A 37 -11.76 1.94 11.58
N ARG A 38 -10.81 1.02 11.80
CA ARG A 38 -9.38 1.22 11.51
C ARG A 38 -9.03 0.81 10.09
N TYR A 39 -8.09 1.52 9.50
CA TYR A 39 -7.56 1.23 8.17
C TYR A 39 -6.10 1.67 8.05
N LEU A 40 -5.35 1.00 7.18
CA LEU A 40 -3.98 1.35 6.81
C LEU A 40 -4.00 2.07 5.46
N LYS A 41 -3.51 3.31 5.44
CA LYS A 41 -3.27 4.07 4.21
C LYS A 41 -1.82 3.86 3.79
N ILE A 42 -1.63 3.29 2.60
CA ILE A 42 -0.29 3.08 2.02
C ILE A 42 -0.14 4.03 0.85
N SER A 43 0.78 4.97 0.94
CA SER A 43 1.08 5.92 -0.14
C SER A 43 2.49 5.70 -0.68
N GLU A 44 2.64 5.57 -2.00
CA GLU A 44 3.92 5.74 -2.69
C GLU A 44 4.01 7.19 -3.20
N LYS A 45 5.12 7.88 -2.90
CA LYS A 45 5.44 9.20 -3.44
C LYS A 45 6.78 9.14 -4.18
N THR A 46 6.77 9.59 -5.43
CA THR A 46 7.97 9.86 -6.24
C THR A 46 8.13 11.38 -6.39
N SER A 47 9.14 11.82 -7.15
CA SER A 47 9.27 13.24 -7.53
C SER A 47 8.11 13.73 -8.41
N ALA A 48 7.47 12.83 -9.17
CA ALA A 48 6.46 13.17 -10.17
C ALA A 48 5.03 12.87 -9.70
N THR A 49 4.83 11.80 -8.95
CA THR A 49 3.50 11.26 -8.66
C THR A 49 3.35 10.82 -7.21
N ARG A 50 2.10 10.79 -6.75
CA ARG A 50 1.71 10.12 -5.50
C ARG A 50 0.53 9.20 -5.77
N SER A 51 0.68 7.94 -5.41
CA SER A 51 -0.36 6.92 -5.51
C SER A 51 -0.70 6.41 -4.11
N THR A 52 -1.94 5.99 -3.87
CA THR A 52 -2.37 5.56 -2.54
C THR A 52 -3.44 4.48 -2.62
N ILE A 53 -3.30 3.47 -1.77
CA ILE A 53 -4.34 2.47 -1.48
C ILE A 53 -4.76 2.56 -0.01
N ILE A 54 -5.99 2.15 0.26
CA ILE A 54 -6.54 2.05 1.61
C ILE A 54 -6.89 0.59 1.86
N VAL A 55 -6.25 0.00 2.87
CA VAL A 55 -6.45 -1.39 3.27
C VAL A 55 -7.23 -1.39 4.59
N PRO A 56 -8.42 -2.01 4.67
CA PRO A 56 -9.11 -2.20 5.95
C PRO A 56 -8.20 -2.89 6.96
N PHE A 57 -8.31 -2.59 8.26
CA PHE A 57 -7.44 -3.18 9.28
C PHE A 57 -7.47 -4.72 9.28
N THR A 58 -8.66 -5.29 9.04
CA THR A 58 -8.87 -6.74 8.87
C THR A 58 -8.12 -7.32 7.68
N GLY A 59 -7.82 -6.49 6.67
CA GLY A 59 -7.12 -6.85 5.44
C GLY A 59 -5.60 -7.01 5.57
N ILE A 60 -5.01 -6.43 6.63
CA ILE A 60 -3.56 -6.26 6.72
C ILE A 60 -2.83 -7.61 6.82
N SER A 61 -3.38 -8.59 7.55
CA SER A 61 -2.75 -9.91 7.66
C SER A 61 -2.64 -10.61 6.31
N TRP A 62 -3.69 -10.56 5.49
CA TRP A 62 -3.65 -11.16 4.14
C TRP A 62 -2.67 -10.46 3.21
N PHE A 63 -2.49 -9.13 3.35
CA PHE A 63 -1.43 -8.41 2.63
C PHE A 63 -0.04 -8.93 3.03
N LEU A 64 0.20 -9.17 4.32
CA LEU A 64 1.46 -9.74 4.80
C LEU A 64 1.69 -11.15 4.27
N ASP A 65 0.65 -11.99 4.25
CA ASP A 65 0.74 -13.34 3.68
C ASP A 65 1.10 -13.31 2.19
N LEU A 66 0.50 -12.40 1.43
CA LEU A 66 0.84 -12.20 0.01
C LEU A 66 2.26 -11.67 -0.17
N PHE A 67 2.69 -10.70 0.62
CA PHE A 67 4.09 -10.24 0.57
C PHE A 67 5.06 -11.37 0.93
N ASN A 68 4.76 -12.19 1.93
CA ASN A 68 5.54 -13.37 2.27
C ASN A 68 5.58 -14.37 1.11
N TYR A 69 4.47 -14.59 0.41
CA TYR A 69 4.46 -15.41 -0.80
C TYR A 69 5.43 -14.88 -1.85
N TYR A 70 5.40 -13.58 -2.18
CA TYR A 70 6.30 -12.99 -3.17
C TYR A 70 7.77 -12.93 -2.73
N VAL A 71 8.03 -12.85 -1.42
CA VAL A 71 9.40 -12.84 -0.88
C VAL A 71 10.01 -14.24 -0.84
N ASN A 72 9.22 -15.27 -0.54
CA ASN A 72 9.72 -16.63 -0.28
C ASN A 72 9.59 -17.58 -1.46
N SER A 73 8.91 -17.18 -2.54
CA SER A 73 8.73 -18.03 -3.73
C SER A 73 9.78 -17.73 -4.78
N ASP A 74 10.16 -18.77 -5.53
CA ASP A 74 11.11 -18.64 -6.62
C ASP A 74 10.55 -17.77 -7.74
N GLU A 75 11.43 -16.98 -8.35
CA GLU A 75 11.08 -15.96 -9.34
C GLU A 75 10.31 -16.50 -10.56
N GLN A 76 10.50 -17.78 -10.89
CA GLN A 76 9.86 -18.47 -12.02
C GLN A 76 8.45 -18.98 -11.69
N GLU A 77 8.11 -19.10 -10.41
CA GLU A 77 6.84 -19.65 -9.92
C GLU A 77 5.85 -18.56 -9.45
N LEU A 78 6.28 -17.30 -9.49
CA LEU A 78 5.43 -16.21 -9.07
C LEU A 78 4.27 -15.99 -10.03
N CYS A 79 3.07 -15.89 -9.48
CA CYS A 79 1.85 -15.59 -10.23
C CYS A 79 1.12 -14.37 -9.66
N SER A 80 0.29 -13.73 -10.50
CA SER A 80 -0.63 -12.69 -10.04
C SER A 80 -1.63 -13.27 -9.04
N LYS A 81 -1.99 -12.48 -8.03
CA LYS A 81 -2.96 -12.85 -7.00
C LYS A 81 -4.05 -11.81 -6.89
N GLU A 82 -5.22 -12.26 -6.49
CA GLU A 82 -6.37 -11.41 -6.21
C GLU A 82 -6.76 -11.56 -4.75
N LEU A 83 -7.07 -10.44 -4.11
CA LEU A 83 -7.54 -10.39 -2.73
C LEU A 83 -8.82 -9.56 -2.68
N GLN A 84 -9.95 -10.23 -2.54
CA GLN A 84 -11.23 -9.57 -2.33
C GLN A 84 -11.43 -9.24 -0.86
N LEU A 85 -11.64 -7.95 -0.56
CA LEU A 85 -11.96 -7.43 0.78
C LEU A 85 -13.18 -6.53 0.69
N ASP A 86 -14.27 -6.97 1.32
CA ASP A 86 -15.57 -6.30 1.27
C ASP A 86 -15.99 -6.00 -0.18
N SER A 87 -16.04 -4.71 -0.55
CA SER A 87 -16.39 -4.23 -1.88
C SER A 87 -15.20 -3.93 -2.79
N LYS A 88 -13.97 -4.18 -2.32
CA LYS A 88 -12.72 -3.93 -3.06
C LYS A 88 -12.07 -5.24 -3.47
N VAL A 89 -11.47 -5.25 -4.65
CA VAL A 89 -10.60 -6.35 -5.10
C VAL A 89 -9.23 -5.77 -5.34
N PHE A 90 -8.24 -6.30 -4.64
CA PHE A 90 -6.84 -5.92 -4.82
C PHE A 90 -6.17 -6.93 -5.74
N TYR A 91 -5.52 -6.44 -6.79
CA TYR A 91 -4.73 -7.24 -7.71
C TYR A 91 -3.25 -7.02 -7.42
N PHE A 92 -2.54 -8.13 -7.23
CA PHE A 92 -1.10 -8.18 -6.99
C PHE A 92 -0.46 -8.76 -8.24
N ASP A 93 0.14 -7.90 -9.04
CA ASP A 93 0.76 -8.25 -10.32
C ASP A 93 2.27 -8.07 -10.26
N ILE A 94 2.99 -8.86 -11.04
CA ILE A 94 4.42 -8.66 -11.22
C ILE A 94 4.62 -7.82 -12.47
N GLY A 95 5.12 -6.61 -12.25
CA GLY A 95 5.57 -5.74 -13.31
C GLY A 95 7.06 -5.90 -13.56
N GLU A 96 7.48 -5.63 -14.79
CA GLU A 96 8.88 -5.54 -15.16
C GLU A 96 9.11 -4.27 -15.98
N ASN A 97 10.22 -3.59 -15.71
CA ASN A 97 10.67 -2.46 -16.51
C ASN A 97 12.21 -2.46 -16.59
N ARG A 98 12.78 -1.46 -17.27
CA ARG A 98 14.25 -1.35 -17.45
C ARG A 98 15.05 -1.29 -16.15
N ARG A 99 14.41 -1.05 -15.02
CA ARG A 99 15.04 -0.95 -13.68
C ARG A 99 14.88 -2.24 -12.88
N GLY A 100 14.22 -3.24 -13.44
CA GLY A 100 13.97 -4.53 -12.81
C GLY A 100 12.48 -4.81 -12.61
N ARG A 101 12.23 -5.88 -11.86
CA ARG A 101 10.88 -6.36 -11.54
C ARG A 101 10.38 -5.70 -10.26
N PHE A 102 9.06 -5.53 -10.18
CA PHE A 102 8.40 -4.90 -9.05
C PHE A 102 7.02 -5.50 -8.83
N LEU A 103 6.60 -5.56 -7.57
CA LEU A 103 5.23 -5.89 -7.24
C LEU A 103 4.34 -4.66 -7.45
N LYS A 104 3.28 -4.82 -8.23
CA LYS A 104 2.28 -3.80 -8.50
C LYS A 104 1.00 -4.18 -7.76
N VAL A 105 0.50 -3.28 -6.93
CA VAL A 105 -0.78 -3.44 -6.23
C VAL A 105 -1.79 -2.47 -6.82
N ILE A 106 -2.91 -2.99 -7.30
CA ILE A 106 -4.00 -2.24 -7.94
C ILE A 106 -5.28 -2.52 -7.14
N VAL A 107 -6.14 -1.51 -6.98
CA VAL A 107 -7.46 -1.64 -6.32
C VAL A 107 -8.56 -1.11 -7.22
#